data_AF-A0A849QV13-F1
#
_entry.id   AF-A0A849QV13-F1
#
_cell.length_a   1.000
_cell.length_b   1.000
_cell.length_c   1.000
_cell.angle_alpha   90.00
_cell.angle_beta   90.00
_cell.angle_gamma   90.00
#
_symmetry.space_group_name_H-M   'P 1'
#
loop_
_entity.id
_entity.type
_entity.pdbx_description
1 polymer ?
#
loop_
_entity_poly.entity_id
_entity_poly.type
_entity_poly.pdbx_seq_one_letter_code
_entity_poly.pdbx_strand_id
1 'polypeptide(L)'
;METEEISMKRELQRKVVHVTSLLIVAGYYILPKAAVLLIMTLFLILFLEIEFVRIDLKLKLPLFHKLYRKKEEDRLSGNVFFLIGAIIAISVFSKEIAIAAILMTTFGDAAAALFGKRFGRTWIPKLKNRAVEGCMAEFVVDLLIGFVFLGSWPVILVMAG
;
A
#
# COMPACT_ATOMS: atom_id res chain seq x y z
N MET A 1 21.09 -9.27 14.20
CA MET A 1 21.54 -8.03 13.53
C MET A 1 21.54 -8.16 12.01
N GLU A 2 22.42 -8.94 11.38
CA GLU A 2 22.53 -9.00 9.90
C GLU A 2 21.25 -9.53 9.20
N THR A 3 20.57 -10.51 9.81
CA THR A 3 19.28 -11.06 9.34
C THR A 3 18.10 -10.08 9.51
N GLU A 4 18.12 -9.22 10.52
CA GLU A 4 17.11 -8.17 10.72
C GLU A 4 17.31 -7.01 9.74
N GLU A 5 18.56 -6.62 9.47
CA GLU A 5 18.88 -5.61 8.45
C GLU A 5 18.45 -6.05 7.05
N ILE A 6 18.68 -7.32 6.67
CA ILE A 6 18.25 -7.86 5.37
C ILE A 6 16.72 -7.89 5.26
N SER A 7 16.01 -8.21 6.36
CA SER A 7 14.55 -8.18 6.44
C SER A 7 13.99 -6.76 6.27
N MET A 8 14.62 -5.77 6.92
CA MET A 8 14.25 -4.36 6.87
C MET A 8 14.52 -3.76 5.48
N LYS A 9 15.68 -4.04 4.86
CA LYS A 9 15.98 -3.59 3.49
C LYS A 9 15.00 -4.12 2.45
N ARG A 10 14.58 -5.39 2.57
CA ARG A 10 13.57 -5.99 1.66
C ARG A 10 12.17 -5.43 1.87
N GLU A 11 11.82 -5.03 3.08
CA GLU A 11 10.54 -4.39 3.37
C GLU A 11 10.53 -2.93 2.90
N LEU A 12 11.65 -2.22 3.07
CA LEU A 12 11.83 -0.88 2.52
C LEU A 12 11.78 -0.91 0.98
N GLN A 13 12.46 -1.85 0.33
CA GLN A 13 12.37 -2.04 -1.13
C GLN A 13 10.95 -2.29 -1.63
N ARG A 14 10.09 -2.98 -0.86
CA ARG A 14 8.67 -3.16 -1.20
C ARG A 14 7.87 -1.87 -0.99
N LYS A 15 8.15 -1.13 0.07
CA LYS A 15 7.50 0.17 0.32
C LYS A 15 7.93 1.23 -0.71
N VAL A 16 9.12 1.11 -1.31
CA VAL A 16 9.51 1.90 -2.48
C VAL A 16 8.62 1.61 -3.69
N VAL A 17 8.06 0.41 -3.84
CA VAL A 17 7.05 0.14 -4.88
C VAL A 17 5.79 0.97 -4.65
N HIS A 18 5.46 1.32 -3.40
CA HIS A 18 4.40 2.30 -3.13
C HIS A 18 4.78 3.75 -3.46
N VAL A 19 6.02 4.09 -3.81
CA VAL A 19 6.32 5.42 -4.42
C VAL A 19 5.57 5.59 -5.75
N THR A 20 5.22 4.50 -6.42
CA THR A 20 4.32 4.56 -7.59
C THR A 20 2.92 5.06 -7.24
N SER A 21 2.47 4.96 -5.98
CA SER A 21 1.21 5.58 -5.55
C SER A 21 1.27 7.10 -5.56
N LEU A 22 2.44 7.69 -5.32
CA LEU A 22 2.63 9.13 -5.47
C LEU A 22 2.49 9.57 -6.94
N LEU A 23 2.85 8.70 -7.90
CA LEU A 23 2.58 8.95 -9.32
C LEU A 23 1.08 8.88 -9.62
N ILE A 24 0.32 8.00 -8.95
CA ILE A 24 -1.14 7.96 -9.07
C ILE A 24 -1.75 9.27 -8.56
N VAL A 25 -1.32 9.74 -7.39
CA VAL A 25 -1.79 11.01 -6.81
C VAL A 25 -1.41 12.20 -7.70
N ALA A 26 -0.16 12.29 -8.14
CA ALA A 26 0.29 13.35 -9.06
C ALA A 26 -0.46 13.31 -10.39
N GLY A 27 -0.63 12.12 -10.97
CA GLY A 27 -1.43 11.90 -12.16
C GLY A 27 -2.86 12.36 -11.98
N TYR A 28 -3.47 12.12 -10.82
CA TYR A 28 -4.85 12.56 -10.54
C TYR A 28 -4.98 14.07 -10.33
N TYR A 29 -3.90 14.76 -9.95
CA TYR A 29 -3.87 16.22 -9.97
C TYR A 29 -3.84 16.81 -11.38
N ILE A 30 -3.10 16.19 -12.30
CA ILE A 30 -2.77 16.77 -13.61
C ILE A 30 -3.69 16.27 -14.73
N LEU A 31 -4.12 15.02 -14.68
CA LEU A 31 -4.88 14.36 -15.74
C LEU A 31 -6.37 14.29 -15.42
N PRO A 32 -7.23 14.19 -16.46
CA PRO A 32 -8.63 13.89 -16.27
C PRO A 32 -8.84 12.53 -15.57
N LYS A 33 -9.86 12.43 -14.71
CA LYS A 33 -10.23 11.19 -13.99
C LYS A 33 -10.29 9.97 -14.91
N ALA A 34 -10.89 10.11 -16.10
CA ALA A 34 -11.00 9.02 -17.07
C ALA A 34 -9.64 8.51 -17.57
N ALA A 35 -8.68 9.40 -17.80
CA ALA A 35 -7.33 9.02 -18.23
C ALA A 35 -6.59 8.28 -17.12
N VAL A 36 -6.69 8.75 -15.87
CA VAL A 36 -6.09 8.08 -14.70
C VAL A 36 -6.66 6.68 -14.52
N LEU A 37 -8.00 6.54 -14.55
CA LEU A 37 -8.65 5.24 -14.41
C LEU A 37 -8.29 4.28 -15.55
N LEU A 38 -8.21 4.77 -16.79
CA LEU A 38 -7.76 3.97 -17.93
C LEU A 38 -6.33 3.46 -17.72
N ILE A 39 -5.39 4.34 -17.39
CA ILE A 39 -3.99 3.98 -17.14
C ILE A 39 -3.90 2.94 -16.00
N MET A 40 -4.58 3.18 -14.88
CA MET A 40 -4.58 2.26 -13.74
C MET A 40 -5.18 0.89 -14.07
N THR A 41 -6.23 0.87 -14.90
CA THR A 41 -6.89 -0.38 -15.33
C THR A 41 -5.97 -1.18 -16.26
N LEU A 42 -5.29 -0.52 -17.20
CA LEU A 42 -4.29 -1.16 -18.05
C LEU A 42 -3.13 -1.74 -17.22
N PHE A 43 -2.64 -1.00 -16.23
CA PHE A 43 -1.66 -1.52 -15.28
C PHE A 43 -2.19 -2.73 -14.51
N LEU A 44 -3.42 -2.67 -14.01
CA LEU A 44 -4.01 -3.80 -13.28
C LEU A 44 -4.08 -5.07 -14.15
N ILE A 45 -4.52 -4.95 -15.40
CA ILE A 45 -4.56 -6.08 -16.35
C ILE A 45 -3.15 -6.65 -16.55
N LEU A 46 -2.15 -5.80 -16.81
CA LEU A 46 -0.76 -6.22 -16.97
C LEU A 46 -0.23 -6.93 -15.71
N PHE A 47 -0.52 -6.41 -14.51
CA PHE A 47 -0.13 -7.06 -13.26
C PHE A 47 -0.81 -8.42 -13.08
N LEU A 48 -2.09 -8.54 -13.42
CA LEU A 48 -2.81 -9.82 -13.36
C LEU A 48 -2.22 -10.86 -14.32
N GLU A 49 -1.83 -10.46 -15.53
CA GLU A 49 -1.14 -11.35 -16.48
C GLU A 49 0.21 -11.83 -15.94
N ILE A 50 1.00 -10.92 -15.36
CA ILE A 50 2.28 -11.27 -14.73
C ILE A 50 2.07 -12.23 -13.55
N GLU A 51 1.05 -11.98 -12.71
CA GLU A 51 0.71 -12.84 -11.58
C GLU A 51 0.23 -14.22 -12.05
N PHE A 52 -0.58 -14.29 -13.12
CA PHE A 52 -1.02 -15.56 -13.74
C PHE A 52 0.18 -16.38 -14.24
N VAL A 53 1.10 -15.76 -14.98
CA VAL A 53 2.34 -16.43 -15.41
C VAL A 53 3.18 -16.90 -14.22
N ARG A 54 3.23 -16.12 -13.14
CA ARG A 54 4.00 -16.47 -11.95
C ARG A 54 3.38 -17.64 -11.18
N ILE A 55 2.08 -17.59 -10.92
CA ILE A 55 1.37 -18.53 -10.02
C ILE A 55 1.03 -19.82 -10.78
N ASP A 56 0.39 -19.70 -11.94
CA ASP A 56 -0.14 -20.84 -12.68
C ASP A 56 0.93 -21.53 -13.54
N LEU A 57 1.74 -20.76 -14.27
CA LEU A 57 2.82 -21.33 -15.09
C LEU A 57 4.11 -21.62 -14.30
N LYS A 58 4.18 -21.18 -13.03
CA LYS A 58 5.33 -21.37 -12.12
C LYS A 58 6.68 -20.93 -12.72
N LEU A 59 6.65 -20.03 -13.70
CA LEU A 59 7.84 -19.53 -14.37
C LEU A 59 8.54 -18.52 -13.46
N LYS A 60 9.79 -18.82 -13.09
CA LYS A 60 10.62 -17.90 -12.30
C LYS A 60 11.09 -16.76 -13.19
N LEU A 61 10.35 -15.66 -13.19
CA LEU A 61 10.77 -14.43 -13.86
C LEU A 61 12.00 -13.84 -13.12
N PRO A 62 13.20 -13.82 -13.74
CA PRO A 62 14.45 -13.50 -13.04
C PRO A 62 14.49 -12.07 -12.47
N LEU A 63 13.77 -11.12 -13.08
CA LEU A 63 13.66 -9.73 -12.62
C LEU A 63 12.71 -9.55 -11.41
N PHE A 64 11.69 -10.39 -11.28
CA PHE A 64 10.62 -10.22 -10.27
C PHE A 64 10.74 -11.19 -9.09
N HIS A 65 11.52 -12.25 -9.21
CA HIS A 65 11.66 -13.28 -8.16
C HIS A 65 12.11 -12.74 -6.79
N LYS A 66 12.90 -11.65 -6.75
CA LYS A 66 13.38 -11.04 -5.48
C LYS A 66 12.34 -10.19 -4.75
N LEU A 67 11.26 -9.76 -5.41
CA LEU A 67 10.23 -8.90 -4.83
C LEU A 67 9.19 -9.67 -4.01
N TYR A 68 8.93 -10.93 -4.35
CA TYR A 68 7.84 -11.71 -3.76
C TYR A 68 8.25 -12.45 -2.48
N ARG A 69 7.32 -12.58 -1.53
CA ARG A 69 7.50 -13.38 -0.30
C ARG A 69 7.31 -14.86 -0.65
N LYS A 70 7.99 -15.77 0.06
CA LYS A 70 7.67 -17.23 0.02
C LYS A 70 6.18 -17.55 0.31
N LYS A 71 5.46 -16.65 0.98
CA LYS A 71 4.02 -16.77 1.25
C LYS A 71 3.11 -16.29 0.11
N GLU A 72 3.68 -15.64 -0.89
CA GLU A 72 3.02 -15.11 -2.10
C GLU A 72 3.31 -16.00 -3.33
N GLU A 73 3.98 -17.14 -3.15
CA GLU A 73 4.27 -18.06 -4.27
C GLU A 73 2.99 -18.51 -4.98
N ASP A 74 1.90 -18.76 -4.23
CA ASP A 74 0.63 -19.24 -4.76
C ASP A 74 -0.54 -18.24 -4.57
N ARG A 75 -0.25 -16.95 -4.33
CA ARG A 75 -1.29 -15.92 -4.07
C ARG A 75 -1.00 -14.62 -4.77
N LEU A 76 -2.05 -13.92 -5.19
CA LEU A 76 -1.94 -12.57 -5.75
C LEU A 76 -1.18 -11.63 -4.81
N SER A 77 -0.29 -10.82 -5.37
CA SER A 77 0.48 -9.85 -4.59
C SER A 77 -0.39 -8.71 -4.06
N GLY A 78 0.05 -8.10 -2.95
CA GLY A 78 -0.61 -6.94 -2.36
C GLY A 78 -0.80 -5.76 -3.32
N ASN A 79 0.04 -5.65 -4.36
CA ASN A 79 -0.05 -4.59 -5.37
C ASN A 79 -1.34 -4.68 -6.19
N VAL A 80 -1.83 -5.90 -6.47
CA VAL A 80 -3.11 -6.11 -7.18
C VAL A 80 -4.26 -5.55 -6.35
N PHE A 81 -4.31 -5.92 -5.07
CA PHE A 81 -5.34 -5.43 -4.14
C PHE A 81 -5.26 -3.91 -3.95
N PHE A 82 -4.05 -3.35 -3.86
CA PHE A 82 -3.83 -1.92 -3.80
C PHE A 82 -4.36 -1.19 -5.03
N LEU A 83 -4.04 -1.67 -6.24
CA LEU A 83 -4.53 -1.06 -7.49
C LEU A 83 -6.06 -1.11 -7.58
N ILE A 84 -6.68 -2.23 -7.24
CA ILE A 84 -8.14 -2.36 -7.19
C ILE A 84 -8.74 -1.35 -6.21
N GLY A 85 -8.20 -1.28 -4.99
CA GLY A 85 -8.64 -0.33 -3.97
C GLY A 85 -8.52 1.13 -4.44
N ALA A 86 -7.40 1.49 -5.06
CA ALA A 86 -7.17 2.85 -5.57
C ALA A 86 -8.08 3.19 -6.76
N ILE A 87 -8.33 2.25 -7.68
CA ILE A 87 -9.31 2.42 -8.78
C ILE A 87 -10.70 2.68 -8.21
N ILE A 88 -11.15 1.87 -7.24
CA ILE A 88 -12.44 2.05 -6.57
C ILE A 88 -12.48 3.41 -5.89
N ALA A 89 -11.42 3.78 -5.17
CA ALA A 89 -11.37 5.03 -4.43
C ALA A 89 -11.55 6.25 -5.36
N ILE A 90 -10.80 6.28 -6.47
CA ILE A 90 -10.89 7.35 -7.48
C ILE A 90 -12.26 7.34 -8.19
N SER A 91 -12.82 6.15 -8.43
CA SER A 91 -14.10 6.00 -9.14
C SER A 91 -15.27 6.50 -8.32
N VAL A 92 -15.33 6.17 -7.03
CA VAL A 92 -16.51 6.35 -6.17
C VAL A 92 -16.46 7.63 -5.34
N PHE A 93 -15.29 8.03 -4.85
CA PHE A 93 -15.19 9.15 -3.89
C PHE A 93 -14.75 10.47 -4.54
N SER A 94 -14.86 11.55 -3.77
CA SER A 94 -14.31 12.85 -4.16
C SER A 94 -12.80 12.78 -4.33
N LYS A 95 -12.24 13.74 -5.07
CA LYS A 95 -10.81 13.78 -5.36
C LYS A 95 -9.97 13.79 -4.07
N GLU A 96 -10.40 14.57 -3.09
CA GLU A 96 -9.76 14.76 -1.79
C GLU A 96 -9.77 13.46 -0.98
N ILE A 97 -10.93 12.79 -0.89
CA ILE A 97 -11.07 11.52 -0.17
C ILE A 97 -10.24 10.42 -0.83
N ALA A 98 -10.28 10.32 -2.16
CA ALA A 98 -9.52 9.31 -2.89
C ALA A 98 -8.00 9.49 -2.70
N ILE A 99 -7.51 10.74 -2.77
CA ILE A 99 -6.10 11.06 -2.54
C ILE A 99 -5.71 10.75 -1.10
N ALA A 100 -6.51 11.19 -0.12
CA ALA A 100 -6.26 10.88 1.29
C ALA A 100 -6.17 9.38 1.53
N ALA A 101 -7.12 8.59 1.02
CA ALA A 101 -7.12 7.13 1.16
C ALA A 101 -5.85 6.49 0.58
N ILE A 102 -5.45 6.87 -0.64
CA ILE A 102 -4.24 6.34 -1.29
C ILE A 102 -2.98 6.68 -0.49
N LEU A 103 -2.89 7.92 0.02
CA LEU A 103 -1.76 8.38 0.81
C LEU A 103 -1.72 7.72 2.20
N MET A 104 -2.87 7.58 2.87
CA MET A 104 -3.01 6.88 4.15
C MET A 104 -2.59 5.43 4.02
N THR A 105 -3.12 4.69 3.03
CA THR A 105 -2.65 3.31 2.78
C THR A 105 -1.15 3.26 2.50
N THR A 106 -0.59 4.23 1.76
CA THR A 106 0.84 4.22 1.42
C THR A 106 1.74 4.51 2.62
N PHE A 107 1.47 5.61 3.32
CA PHE A 107 2.33 6.11 4.39
C PHE A 107 1.99 5.51 5.75
N GLY A 108 0.70 5.26 6.02
CA GLY A 108 0.21 4.57 7.20
C GLY A 108 0.80 3.15 7.31
N ASP A 109 0.63 2.30 6.28
CA ASP A 109 1.26 0.97 6.26
C ASP A 109 2.79 1.04 6.34
N ALA A 110 3.38 2.08 5.73
CA ALA A 110 4.81 2.34 5.83
C ALA A 110 5.24 2.59 7.28
N ALA A 111 4.52 3.45 8.00
CA ALA A 111 4.75 3.76 9.39
C ALA A 111 4.48 2.54 10.29
N ALA A 112 3.34 1.88 10.15
CA ALA A 112 2.98 0.72 10.97
C ALA A 112 4.05 -0.36 10.94
N ALA A 113 4.54 -0.75 9.76
CA ALA A 113 5.56 -1.80 9.71
C ALA A 113 6.96 -1.31 10.15
N LEU A 114 7.32 -0.03 9.94
CA LEU A 114 8.61 0.50 10.42
C LEU A 114 8.62 0.57 11.96
N PHE A 115 7.62 1.21 12.54
CA PHE A 115 7.51 1.40 13.98
C PHE A 115 7.17 0.09 14.69
N GLY A 116 6.26 -0.72 14.14
CA GLY A 116 5.90 -2.02 14.69
C GLY A 116 7.08 -2.99 14.76
N LYS A 117 7.99 -2.97 13.78
CA LYS A 117 9.20 -3.82 13.84
C LYS A 117 10.31 -3.25 14.70
N ARG A 118 10.54 -1.93 14.67
CA ARG A 118 11.67 -1.30 15.37
C ARG A 118 11.37 -1.06 16.85
N PHE A 119 10.12 -0.73 17.19
CA PHE A 119 9.71 -0.30 18.53
C PHE A 119 8.59 -1.16 19.12
N GLY A 120 8.14 -2.21 18.41
CA GLY A 120 7.06 -3.07 18.88
C GLY A 120 7.41 -3.79 20.18
N ARG A 121 6.77 -3.39 21.27
CA ARG A 121 6.85 -4.04 22.58
C ARG A 121 5.56 -4.78 22.90
N THR A 122 4.44 -4.23 22.47
CA THR A 122 3.09 -4.73 22.77
C THR A 122 2.49 -5.37 21.54
N TRP A 123 2.65 -6.69 21.41
CA TRP A 123 2.13 -7.44 20.27
C TRP A 123 0.66 -7.83 20.48
N ILE A 124 -0.17 -7.59 19.47
CA ILE A 124 -1.62 -7.83 19.57
C ILE A 124 -1.90 -9.34 19.51
N PRO A 125 -2.51 -9.95 20.55
CA PRO A 125 -2.83 -11.37 20.53
C PRO A 125 -3.74 -11.71 19.34
N LYS A 126 -3.49 -12.85 18.68
CA LYS A 126 -4.21 -13.34 17.48
C LYS A 126 -3.91 -12.61 16.16
N LEU A 127 -3.22 -11.46 16.17
CA LEU A 127 -2.77 -10.80 14.93
C LEU A 127 -1.29 -11.06 14.66
N LYS A 128 -1.00 -11.66 13.50
CA LYS A 128 0.39 -12.00 13.15
C LYS A 128 1.17 -10.77 12.73
N ASN A 129 2.30 -10.52 13.39
CA ASN A 129 3.23 -9.40 13.08
C ASN A 129 2.59 -8.01 13.18
N ARG A 130 1.63 -7.81 14.11
CA ARG A 130 1.02 -6.50 14.39
C ARG A 130 1.31 -6.11 15.83
N ALA A 131 1.96 -4.97 16.02
CA ALA A 131 2.25 -4.39 17.32
C ALA A 131 1.40 -3.12 17.51
N VAL A 132 0.98 -2.84 18.74
CA VAL A 132 0.18 -1.66 19.07
C VAL A 132 0.92 -0.38 18.69
N GLU A 133 2.25 -0.33 18.89
CA GLU A 133 3.08 0.81 18.51
C GLU A 133 3.08 1.06 16.99
N GLY A 134 2.95 0.00 16.18
CA GLY A 134 2.75 0.13 14.74
C GLY A 134 1.40 0.74 14.40
N CYS A 135 0.32 0.23 15.00
CA CYS A 135 -1.03 0.76 14.78
C CYS A 135 -1.15 2.23 15.21
N MET A 136 -0.52 2.62 16.33
CA MET A 136 -0.46 4.02 16.76
C MET A 136 0.30 4.90 15.75
N ALA A 137 1.39 4.40 15.17
CA ALA A 137 2.16 5.15 14.18
C ALA A 137 1.35 5.38 12.89
N GLU A 138 0.66 4.36 12.40
CA GLU A 138 -0.27 4.45 11.27
C GLU A 138 -1.39 5.45 11.55
N PHE A 139 -2.09 5.30 12.68
CA PHE A 139 -3.16 6.22 13.09
C PHE A 139 -2.71 7.70 13.13
N VAL A 140 -1.51 7.98 13.66
CA VAL A 140 -0.96 9.34 13.69
C VAL A 140 -0.64 9.85 12.29
N VAL A 141 -0.05 9.03 11.43
CA VAL A 141 0.26 9.41 10.04
C VAL A 141 -1.04 9.68 9.26
N ASP A 142 -2.04 8.85 9.43
CA ASP A 142 -3.32 8.99 8.73
C ASP A 142 -4.09 10.21 9.24
N LEU A 143 -4.04 10.52 10.54
CA LEU A 143 -4.57 11.77 11.06
C LEU A 143 -3.91 12.98 10.40
N LEU A 144 -2.58 13.00 10.29
CA LEU A 144 -1.85 14.11 9.68
C LEU A 144 -2.23 14.28 8.20
N ILE A 145 -2.34 13.19 7.46
CA ILE A 145 -2.80 13.22 6.06
C ILE A 145 -4.25 13.72 5.99
N GLY A 146 -5.12 13.22 6.86
CA GLY A 146 -6.51 13.61 6.94
C GLY A 146 -6.67 15.11 7.17
N PHE A 147 -5.92 15.70 8.10
CA PHE A 147 -5.95 17.15 8.36
C PHE A 147 -5.47 18.00 7.17
N VAL A 148 -4.60 17.47 6.31
CA VAL A 148 -4.11 18.18 5.12
C VAL A 148 -5.13 18.17 4.00
N PHE A 149 -5.81 17.04 3.77
CA PHE A 149 -6.65 16.84 2.58
C PHE A 149 -8.16 16.92 2.86
N LEU A 150 -8.61 16.73 4.09
CA LEU A 150 -10.02 16.62 4.44
C LEU A 150 -10.44 17.77 5.36
N GLY A 151 -11.59 18.38 5.09
CA GLY A 151 -12.12 19.49 5.91
C GLY A 151 -12.99 19.06 7.09
N SER A 152 -13.26 17.76 7.25
CA SER A 152 -14.27 17.25 8.18
C SER A 152 -13.64 16.31 9.21
N TRP A 153 -13.57 16.75 10.47
CA TRP A 153 -12.96 15.97 11.56
C TRP A 153 -13.58 14.58 11.79
N PRO A 154 -14.90 14.34 11.62
CA PRO A 154 -15.46 13.00 11.73
C PRO A 154 -15.00 12.09 10.59
N VAL A 155 -14.87 12.63 9.36
CA VAL A 155 -14.38 11.85 8.20
C VAL A 155 -12.92 11.48 8.41
N ILE A 156 -12.11 12.41 8.94
CA ILE A 156 -10.70 12.14 9.27
C ILE A 156 -10.60 10.99 10.27
N LEU A 157 -11.36 11.03 11.37
CA LEU A 157 -11.31 9.99 12.40
C LEU A 157 -11.77 8.63 11.88
N VAL A 158 -12.81 8.60 11.04
CA VAL A 158 -13.32 7.36 10.43
C VAL A 158 -12.34 6.78 9.42
N MET A 159 -11.60 7.61 8.69
CA MET A 159 -10.62 7.13 7.71
C MET A 159 -9.29 6.70 8.36
N ALA A 160 -8.90 7.33 9.47
CA ALA A 160 -7.64 7.03 10.14
C ALA A 160 -7.71 5.82 11.09
N GLY A 161 -8.90 5.43 11.56
CA GLY A 161 -9.12 4.33 12.51
C GLY A 161 -9.57 3.04 11.85
#